data_AF-A0A9X3TWD3-F1
#
_entry.id   AF-A0A9X3TWD3-F1
#
_cell.length_a   1.000
_cell.length_b   1.000
_cell.length_c   1.000
_cell.angle_alpha   90.00
_cell.angle_beta   90.00
_cell.angle_gamma   90.00
#
_symmetry.space_group_name_H-M   'P 1'
#
loop_
_entity.id
_entity.type
_entity.pdbx_description
1 polymer ?
#
loop_
_entity_poly.entity_id
_entity_poly.type
_entity_poly.pdbx_seq_one_letter_code
_entity_poly.pdbx_strand_id
1 'polypeptide(L)'
;MRPPLIPILRLTMASASRRAPDRQKSLRSQKLTRKAATDENASAGQRTYIGNIASDDTQPANRKRCYTLRRSSSIDYAQAVNILEAACHADAIGLPLNRFTTIHWEAGGVTEDFQGATGAFLKRAKDWLRLRGVEMAYVWVREDGPAAGEHVHILLHLPPRLVRDFSYRQRGWLKACGATFRKGVIFSRPVGTSLSHAFVRIRYGQNYYDHLTQVVDYMLKGADQVTRAHLGLSKATQTGSLQGKRTATSQNIGRAARNGVKESDLRCGTSMPPPVPTEFQCRSVTSCHASFAPPSRVLTALHGRACARHGVCSRD
;
A
#
# COMPACT_ATOMS: atom_id res chain seq x y z
N MET A 1 -45.03 20.33 15.35
CA MET A 1 -44.58 19.37 16.38
C MET A 1 -43.18 18.88 15.99
N ARG A 2 -42.17 19.15 16.81
CA ARG A 2 -40.79 18.66 16.60
C ARG A 2 -40.62 17.35 17.37
N PRO A 3 -40.00 16.30 16.80
CA PRO A 3 -39.76 15.07 17.53
C PRO A 3 -38.65 15.26 18.58
N PRO A 4 -38.64 14.47 19.67
CA PRO A 4 -37.68 14.61 20.75
C PRO A 4 -36.29 14.11 20.33
N LEU A 5 -35.26 14.81 20.81
CA LEU A 5 -33.85 14.43 20.69
C LEU A 5 -33.54 13.29 21.67
N ILE A 6 -32.96 12.20 21.15
CA ILE A 6 -32.44 11.08 21.93
C ILE A 6 -31.02 11.44 22.43
N PRO A 7 -30.64 11.17 23.69
CA PRO A 7 -29.32 11.49 24.20
C PRO A 7 -28.26 10.52 23.67
N ILE A 8 -27.17 11.08 23.12
CA ILE A 8 -25.98 10.34 22.68
C ILE A 8 -25.16 9.95 23.92
N LEU A 9 -25.07 8.65 24.19
CA LEU A 9 -24.16 8.08 25.20
C LEU A 9 -22.70 8.26 24.76
N ARG A 10 -21.91 8.90 25.62
CA ARG A 10 -20.47 9.10 25.47
C ARG A 10 -19.74 7.93 26.15
N LEU A 11 -19.22 6.98 25.38
CA LEU A 11 -18.39 5.89 25.94
C LEU A 11 -16.93 6.35 26.05
N THR A 12 -16.46 6.55 27.28
CA THR A 12 -15.04 6.70 27.61
C THR A 12 -14.38 5.31 27.67
N MET A 13 -13.37 5.06 26.85
CA MET A 13 -12.53 3.86 26.93
C MET A 13 -11.42 4.07 27.96
N ALA A 14 -11.52 3.35 29.08
CA ALA A 14 -10.48 3.26 30.09
C ALA A 14 -9.28 2.42 29.57
N SER A 15 -8.07 2.94 29.75
CA SER A 15 -6.83 2.23 29.41
C SER A 15 -6.50 1.16 30.45
N ALA A 16 -6.76 -0.11 30.13
CA ALA A 16 -6.21 -1.22 30.90
C ALA A 16 -4.80 -1.54 30.40
N SER A 17 -3.79 -1.02 31.09
CA SER A 17 -2.39 -1.43 30.95
C SER A 17 -2.23 -2.86 31.47
N ARG A 18 -1.91 -3.81 30.59
CA ARG A 18 -1.42 -5.14 30.99
C ARG A 18 0.00 -5.32 30.44
N ARG A 19 0.95 -5.42 31.35
CA ARG A 19 2.33 -5.88 31.09
C ARG A 19 2.30 -7.34 30.63
N ALA A 20 2.86 -7.63 29.46
CA ALA A 20 3.19 -8.99 29.06
C ALA A 20 4.55 -9.39 29.67
N PRO A 21 4.71 -10.63 30.14
CA PRO A 21 5.99 -11.09 30.68
C PRO A 21 6.99 -11.39 29.56
N ASP A 22 8.20 -10.93 29.81
CA ASP A 22 9.43 -11.14 29.06
C ASP A 22 9.81 -12.63 29.07
N ARG A 23 10.01 -13.23 27.88
CA ARG A 23 10.46 -14.62 27.74
C ARG A 23 11.58 -14.71 26.71
N GLN A 24 12.71 -14.05 26.99
CA GLN A 24 14.00 -14.45 26.46
C GLN A 24 14.57 -15.61 27.29
N LYS A 25 14.60 -16.83 26.75
CA LYS A 25 15.69 -17.79 27.02
C LYS A 25 15.94 -18.71 25.83
N SER A 26 17.21 -18.71 25.40
CA SER A 26 18.01 -19.88 25.06
C SER A 26 17.57 -20.76 23.90
N LEU A 27 18.29 -20.67 22.78
CA LEU A 27 18.83 -21.85 22.07
C LEU A 27 20.11 -21.41 21.31
N ARG A 28 21.24 -21.54 22.01
CA ARG A 28 22.59 -21.60 21.43
C ARG A 28 23.05 -23.05 21.59
N SER A 29 23.72 -23.58 20.56
CA SER A 29 24.54 -24.81 20.55
C SER A 29 23.86 -26.14 20.21
N GLN A 30 23.90 -26.51 18.93
CA GLN A 30 24.28 -27.87 18.47
C GLN A 30 25.17 -27.71 17.22
N LYS A 31 26.50 -27.69 17.40
CA LYS A 31 27.51 -28.66 16.88
C LYS A 31 27.09 -29.35 15.56
N LEU A 32 27.69 -29.01 14.41
CA LEU A 32 28.94 -29.57 13.85
C LEU A 32 29.04 -31.10 13.96
N THR A 33 28.87 -31.80 12.83
CA THR A 33 29.87 -32.66 12.12
C THR A 33 29.17 -33.78 11.33
N ARG A 34 29.40 -33.84 10.01
CA ARG A 34 29.41 -35.04 9.13
C ARG A 34 30.00 -34.58 7.80
N LYS A 35 31.33 -34.63 7.62
CA LYS A 35 32.19 -35.78 7.24
C LYS A 35 31.95 -36.21 5.79
N ALA A 36 32.97 -35.95 4.97
CA ALA A 36 33.14 -36.42 3.61
C ALA A 36 33.45 -37.93 3.56
N ALA A 37 32.94 -38.59 2.52
CA ALA A 37 33.33 -39.90 1.99
C ALA A 37 32.72 -39.94 0.56
N THR A 38 33.52 -39.67 -0.47
CA THR A 38 34.19 -40.63 -1.37
C THR A 38 33.31 -41.15 -2.50
N ASP A 39 33.96 -41.15 -3.66
CA ASP A 39 33.54 -41.48 -5.02
C ASP A 39 33.01 -42.91 -5.22
N GLU A 40 32.58 -43.13 -6.47
CA GLU A 40 32.38 -44.40 -7.16
C GLU A 40 30.99 -45.05 -7.05
N ASN A 41 30.13 -44.77 -8.04
CA ASN A 41 29.66 -45.84 -8.92
C ASN A 41 28.96 -45.28 -10.17
N ALA A 42 29.61 -45.49 -11.30
CA ALA A 42 29.00 -45.49 -12.62
C ALA A 42 28.18 -46.79 -12.76
N SER A 43 26.89 -46.69 -13.13
CA SER A 43 26.23 -47.77 -13.85
C SER A 43 24.93 -47.29 -14.50
N ALA A 44 24.91 -47.50 -15.81
CA ALA A 44 23.82 -47.50 -16.76
C ALA A 44 22.40 -47.66 -16.21
N GLY A 45 21.54 -46.72 -16.60
CA GLY A 45 20.10 -46.85 -16.55
C GLY A 45 19.46 -45.90 -17.56
N GLN A 46 19.64 -46.18 -18.86
CA GLN A 46 18.87 -45.55 -19.93
C GLN A 46 17.39 -45.89 -19.71
N ARG A 47 16.67 -44.98 -19.04
CA ARG A 47 15.22 -45.05 -18.88
C ARG A 47 14.59 -44.33 -20.07
N THR A 48 14.24 -45.10 -21.09
CA THR A 48 13.43 -44.67 -22.23
C THR A 48 12.08 -44.18 -21.73
N TYR A 49 11.90 -42.86 -21.67
CA TYR A 49 10.58 -42.23 -21.57
C TYR A 49 9.96 -42.20 -22.97
N ILE A 50 9.33 -43.31 -23.37
CA ILE A 50 8.35 -43.29 -24.46
C ILE A 50 7.02 -42.88 -23.81
N GLY A 51 6.86 -41.57 -23.63
CA GLY A 51 5.60 -40.95 -23.25
C GLY A 51 4.80 -40.66 -24.50
N ASN A 52 3.68 -41.36 -24.66
CA ASN A 52 2.70 -41.19 -25.73
C ASN A 52 2.33 -39.72 -25.92
N ILE A 53 2.69 -39.17 -27.07
CA ILE A 53 2.17 -37.89 -27.58
C ILE A 53 0.79 -38.19 -28.17
N ALA A 54 -0.22 -38.21 -27.30
CA ALA A 54 -1.59 -38.02 -27.74
C ALA A 54 -1.76 -36.52 -28.00
N SER A 55 -1.74 -36.15 -29.27
CA SER A 55 -2.14 -34.83 -29.78
C SER A 55 -3.64 -34.64 -29.53
N ASP A 56 -3.97 -34.24 -28.31
CA ASP A 56 -5.29 -33.69 -27.99
C ASP A 56 -5.23 -32.17 -28.24
N ASP A 57 -5.52 -31.81 -29.49
CA ASP A 57 -5.58 -30.43 -30.01
C ASP A 57 -6.79 -29.64 -29.50
N THR A 58 -7.44 -30.06 -28.42
CA THR A 58 -8.38 -29.21 -27.70
C THR A 58 -7.65 -28.27 -26.75
N GLN A 59 -6.92 -27.29 -27.32
CA GLN A 59 -6.57 -26.08 -26.57
C GLN A 59 -7.87 -25.49 -26.00
N PRO A 60 -8.08 -25.48 -24.67
CA PRO A 60 -9.27 -24.88 -24.11
C PRO A 60 -9.20 -23.40 -24.47
N ALA A 61 -10.09 -22.98 -25.38
CA ALA A 61 -10.20 -21.62 -25.88
C ALA A 61 -9.93 -20.65 -24.73
N ASN A 62 -8.75 -20.02 -24.80
CA ASN A 62 -8.22 -19.13 -23.81
C ASN A 62 -9.24 -18.01 -23.63
N ARG A 63 -10.15 -18.16 -22.66
CA ARG A 63 -11.11 -17.16 -22.23
C ARG A 63 -10.31 -16.03 -21.60
N LYS A 64 -9.60 -15.26 -22.43
CA LYS A 64 -9.17 -13.89 -22.14
C LYS A 64 -10.46 -13.13 -21.86
N ARG A 65 -10.92 -13.18 -20.61
CA ARG A 65 -12.09 -12.43 -20.16
C ARG A 65 -11.90 -11.01 -20.66
N CYS A 66 -12.89 -10.52 -21.40
CA CYS A 66 -12.94 -9.23 -22.08
C CYS A 66 -13.00 -8.06 -21.07
N TYR A 67 -12.07 -8.04 -20.11
CA TYR A 67 -11.85 -6.91 -19.21
C TYR A 67 -11.19 -5.74 -19.94
N THR A 68 -10.64 -5.98 -21.13
CA THR A 68 -9.93 -5.00 -21.94
C THR A 68 -10.82 -3.86 -22.42
N LEU A 69 -12.15 -4.01 -22.49
CA LEU A 69 -13.02 -2.94 -23.01
C LEU A 69 -13.64 -2.04 -21.93
N ARG A 70 -13.58 -2.41 -20.64
CA ARG A 70 -14.18 -1.58 -19.59
C ARG A 70 -13.34 -0.32 -19.41
N ARG A 71 -13.94 0.84 -19.70
CA ARG A 71 -13.40 2.15 -19.33
C ARG A 71 -14.03 2.62 -18.02
N SER A 72 -13.26 3.31 -17.20
CA SER A 72 -13.76 3.98 -15.99
C SER A 72 -13.08 5.33 -15.85
N SER A 73 -13.81 6.37 -15.45
CA SER A 73 -13.27 7.71 -15.20
C SER A 73 -12.94 7.96 -13.72
N SER A 74 -13.62 7.26 -12.81
CA SER A 74 -13.49 7.43 -11.36
C SER A 74 -13.57 6.09 -10.61
N ILE A 75 -13.25 6.10 -9.32
CA ILE A 75 -13.50 5.00 -8.39
C ILE A 75 -14.94 5.10 -7.87
N ASP A 76 -15.75 4.07 -8.11
CA ASP A 76 -17.13 4.02 -7.62
C ASP A 76 -17.20 3.59 -6.14
N TYR A 77 -18.39 3.76 -5.54
CA TYR A 77 -18.64 3.44 -4.12
C TYR A 77 -18.26 1.99 -3.78
N ALA A 78 -18.64 1.04 -4.63
CA ALA A 78 -18.40 -0.38 -4.37
C ALA A 78 -16.89 -0.71 -4.43
N GLN A 79 -16.14 -0.07 -5.33
CA GLN A 79 -14.68 -0.17 -5.41
C GLN A 79 -14.02 0.43 -4.17
N ALA A 80 -14.43 1.63 -3.75
CA ALA A 80 -13.90 2.32 -2.58
C ALA A 80 -14.13 1.51 -1.28
N VAL A 81 -15.37 1.07 -1.04
CA VAL A 81 -15.72 0.20 0.09
C VAL A 81 -14.91 -1.09 0.06
N ASN A 82 -14.71 -1.70 -1.11
CA ASN A 82 -13.92 -2.91 -1.21
C ASN A 82 -12.45 -2.73 -0.79
N ILE A 83 -11.85 -1.56 -1.04
CA ILE A 83 -10.49 -1.23 -0.60
C ILE A 83 -10.44 -1.04 0.91
N LEU A 84 -11.40 -0.31 1.48
CA LEU A 84 -11.53 -0.09 2.92
C LEU A 84 -11.70 -1.42 3.68
N GLU A 85 -12.69 -2.22 3.30
CA GLU A 85 -12.95 -3.51 3.94
C GLU A 85 -11.78 -4.49 3.78
N ALA A 86 -11.09 -4.48 2.64
CA ALA A 86 -9.90 -5.31 2.44
C ALA A 86 -8.75 -4.90 3.36
N ALA A 87 -8.55 -3.60 3.60
CA ALA A 87 -7.53 -3.11 4.53
C ALA A 87 -7.84 -3.52 5.99
N CYS A 88 -9.11 -3.38 6.41
CA CYS A 88 -9.55 -3.85 7.73
C CYS A 88 -9.42 -5.37 7.88
N HIS A 89 -9.83 -6.13 6.86
CA HIS A 89 -9.74 -7.58 6.90
C HIS A 89 -8.29 -8.08 6.91
N ALA A 90 -7.40 -7.44 6.14
CA ALA A 90 -5.97 -7.75 6.16
C ALA A 90 -5.40 -7.63 7.58
N ASP A 91 -5.81 -6.61 8.32
CA ASP A 91 -5.45 -6.46 9.73
C ASP A 91 -6.01 -7.58 10.61
N ALA A 92 -7.30 -7.90 10.45
CA ALA A 92 -7.98 -8.93 11.22
C ALA A 92 -7.36 -10.33 11.06
N ILE A 93 -6.81 -10.65 9.88
CA ILE A 93 -6.11 -11.92 9.61
C ILE A 93 -4.61 -11.88 9.95
N GLY A 94 -4.12 -10.81 10.59
CA GLY A 94 -2.72 -10.68 11.01
C GLY A 94 -1.75 -10.33 9.88
N LEU A 95 -2.26 -9.84 8.75
CA LEU A 95 -1.47 -9.36 7.60
C LEU A 95 -1.68 -7.85 7.38
N PRO A 96 -1.41 -7.00 8.40
CA PRO A 96 -1.72 -5.57 8.29
C PRO A 96 -0.95 -4.94 7.13
N LEU A 97 -1.63 -4.10 6.36
CA LEU A 97 -1.03 -3.44 5.20
C LEU A 97 -0.15 -2.28 5.67
N ASN A 98 1.15 -2.52 5.71
CA ASN A 98 2.11 -1.62 6.37
C ASN A 98 3.06 -0.93 5.41
N ARG A 99 3.00 -1.22 4.10
CA ARG A 99 3.86 -0.60 3.09
C ARG A 99 3.04 0.02 1.96
N PHE A 100 3.27 1.31 1.70
CA PHE A 100 2.68 2.03 0.60
C PHE A 100 3.71 2.23 -0.52
N THR A 101 3.38 1.80 -1.74
CA THR A 101 4.25 1.86 -2.91
C THR A 101 3.50 2.48 -4.08
N THR A 102 4.09 3.50 -4.70
CA THR A 102 3.60 4.07 -5.96
C THR A 102 4.57 3.71 -7.07
N ILE A 103 4.04 3.24 -8.21
CA ILE A 103 4.83 2.98 -9.42
C ILE A 103 4.25 3.81 -10.56
N HIS A 104 5.07 4.70 -11.11
CA HIS A 104 4.76 5.48 -12.31
C HIS A 104 5.18 4.67 -13.54
N TRP A 105 4.24 3.94 -14.13
CA TRP A 105 4.53 3.01 -15.22
C TRP A 105 4.90 3.74 -16.51
N GLU A 106 4.18 4.81 -16.84
CA GLU A 106 4.47 5.65 -18.01
C GLU A 106 5.81 6.37 -17.85
N ALA A 107 6.08 6.89 -16.65
CA ALA A 107 7.42 7.35 -16.31
C ALA A 107 8.46 6.22 -16.27
N GLY A 108 8.07 4.95 -16.32
CA GLY A 108 8.96 3.81 -16.54
C GLY A 108 9.14 3.44 -18.01
N GLY A 109 8.44 4.09 -18.95
CA GLY A 109 8.46 3.74 -20.38
C GLY A 109 7.48 2.63 -20.77
N VAL A 110 6.55 2.24 -19.89
CA VAL A 110 5.43 1.35 -20.26
C VAL A 110 4.36 2.21 -20.93
N THR A 111 3.83 1.78 -22.08
CA THR A 111 2.90 2.60 -22.89
C THR A 111 1.50 2.01 -23.07
N GLU A 112 1.31 0.70 -22.89
CA GLU A 112 0.04 0.04 -23.24
C GLU A 112 -0.49 -0.88 -22.12
N ASP A 113 0.26 -1.90 -21.73
CA ASP A 113 -0.20 -2.92 -20.77
C ASP A 113 0.16 -2.57 -19.31
N PHE A 114 -0.32 -1.42 -18.83
CA PHE A 114 -0.10 -0.97 -17.46
C PHE A 114 -0.67 -1.93 -16.40
N GLN A 115 -1.83 -2.53 -16.71
CA GLN A 115 -2.46 -3.51 -15.83
C GLN A 115 -1.64 -4.80 -15.76
N GLY A 116 -1.13 -5.29 -16.90
CA GLY A 116 -0.26 -6.45 -16.96
C GLY A 116 1.08 -6.20 -16.28
N ALA A 117 1.68 -5.02 -16.44
CA ALA A 117 2.89 -4.61 -15.71
C ALA A 117 2.66 -4.64 -14.19
N THR A 118 1.53 -4.10 -13.72
CA THR A 118 1.11 -4.17 -12.31
C THR A 118 0.96 -5.62 -11.84
N GLY A 119 0.28 -6.46 -12.61
CA GLY A 119 0.11 -7.88 -12.30
C GLY A 119 1.43 -8.66 -12.26
N ALA A 120 2.32 -8.39 -13.20
CA ALA A 120 3.65 -9.02 -13.30
C ALA A 120 4.56 -8.63 -12.11
N PHE A 121 4.48 -7.37 -11.67
CA PHE A 121 5.18 -6.89 -10.48
C PHE A 121 4.66 -7.56 -9.21
N LEU A 122 3.33 -7.56 -9.01
CA LEU A 122 2.68 -8.18 -7.85
C LEU A 122 2.93 -9.69 -7.80
N LYS A 123 2.92 -10.38 -8.95
CA LYS A 123 3.25 -11.80 -9.03
C LYS A 123 4.67 -12.06 -8.52
N ARG A 124 5.66 -11.29 -8.96
CA ARG A 124 7.06 -11.41 -8.51
C ARG A 124 7.22 -11.13 -7.03
N ALA A 125 6.55 -10.09 -6.52
CA ALA A 125 6.54 -9.79 -5.10
C ALA A 125 5.93 -10.94 -4.28
N LYS A 126 4.80 -11.49 -4.72
CA LYS A 126 4.12 -12.62 -4.09
C LYS A 126 5.00 -13.87 -4.09
N ASP A 127 5.57 -14.24 -5.24
CA ASP A 127 6.44 -15.42 -5.36
C ASP A 127 7.68 -15.29 -4.47
N TRP A 128 8.28 -14.10 -4.42
CA TRP A 128 9.44 -13.84 -3.57
C TRP A 128 9.14 -13.94 -2.08
N LEU A 129 7.97 -13.46 -1.63
CA LEU A 129 7.50 -13.59 -0.25
C LEU A 129 7.13 -15.04 0.09
N ARG A 130 6.46 -15.74 -0.82
CA ARG A 130 6.08 -17.16 -0.67
C ARG A 130 7.31 -18.05 -0.45
N LEU A 131 8.40 -17.82 -1.20
CA LEU A 131 9.68 -18.53 -1.02
C LEU A 131 10.34 -18.28 0.35
N ARG A 132 9.83 -17.33 1.14
CA ARG A 132 10.27 -17.01 2.51
C ARG A 132 9.24 -17.38 3.57
N GLY A 133 8.22 -18.17 3.20
CA GLY A 133 7.13 -18.57 4.09
C GLY A 133 6.27 -17.39 4.54
N VAL A 134 6.18 -16.32 3.74
CA VAL A 134 5.37 -15.14 4.04
C VAL A 134 4.22 -15.06 3.06
N GLU A 135 3.01 -14.96 3.60
CA GLU A 135 1.82 -14.67 2.82
C GLU A 135 1.74 -13.18 2.49
N MET A 136 1.33 -12.85 1.26
CA MET A 136 1.18 -11.48 0.80
C MET A 136 -0.29 -11.07 0.77
N ALA A 137 -0.63 -10.05 1.54
CA ALA A 137 -1.88 -9.30 1.40
C ALA A 137 -1.61 -7.96 0.70
N TYR A 138 -2.47 -7.56 -0.23
CA TYR A 138 -2.37 -6.25 -0.88
C TYR A 138 -3.69 -5.74 -1.42
N VAL A 139 -3.77 -4.42 -1.56
CA VAL A 139 -4.75 -3.70 -2.37
C VAL A 139 -4.01 -2.78 -3.34
N TRP A 140 -4.61 -2.48 -4.49
CA TRP A 140 -4.06 -1.47 -5.39
C TRP A 140 -5.15 -0.66 -6.10
N VAL A 141 -4.79 0.56 -6.47
CA VAL A 141 -5.59 1.51 -7.24
C VAL A 141 -4.72 2.07 -8.38
N ARG A 142 -5.23 2.05 -9.61
CA ARG A 142 -4.65 2.72 -10.77
C ARG A 142 -5.26 4.10 -10.93
N GLU A 143 -4.41 5.02 -11.34
CA GLU A 143 -4.75 6.40 -11.64
C GLU A 143 -4.04 6.84 -12.90
N ASP A 144 -4.66 7.79 -13.59
CA ASP A 144 -4.04 8.54 -14.67
C ASP A 144 -4.15 10.02 -14.32
N GLY A 145 -3.03 10.73 -14.42
CA GLY A 145 -2.93 12.12 -13.99
C GLY A 145 -2.00 12.91 -14.92
N PRO A 146 -2.31 14.18 -15.21
CA PRO A 146 -1.68 14.94 -16.28
C PRO A 146 -0.16 15.11 -16.14
N ALA A 147 0.36 15.12 -14.91
CA ALA A 147 1.80 15.25 -14.65
C ALA A 147 2.52 13.90 -14.47
N ALA A 148 1.81 12.86 -14.03
CA ALA A 148 2.39 11.60 -13.59
C ALA A 148 2.22 10.47 -14.60
N GLY A 149 1.32 10.67 -15.58
CA GLY A 149 0.85 9.61 -16.47
C GLY A 149 0.13 8.51 -15.72
N GLU A 150 0.01 7.36 -16.37
CA GLU A 150 -0.59 6.19 -15.74
C GLU A 150 0.32 5.58 -14.66
N HIS A 151 -0.22 5.45 -13.45
CA HIS A 151 0.49 4.95 -12.29
C HIS A 151 -0.40 4.10 -11.38
N VAL A 152 0.23 3.36 -10.48
CA VAL A 152 -0.46 2.50 -9.51
C VAL A 152 -0.02 2.83 -8.08
N HIS A 153 -0.99 2.94 -7.19
CA HIS A 153 -0.83 2.98 -5.75
C HIS A 153 -1.09 1.58 -5.18
N ILE A 154 -0.11 1.00 -4.50
CA ILE A 154 -0.15 -0.34 -3.92
C ILE A 154 0.05 -0.22 -2.43
N LEU A 155 -0.86 -0.81 -1.66
CA LEU A 155 -0.76 -0.92 -0.22
C LEU A 155 -0.70 -2.41 0.13
N LEU A 156 0.41 -2.85 0.74
CA LEU A 156 0.73 -4.26 0.93
C LEU A 156 1.26 -4.56 2.32
N HIS A 157 1.12 -5.82 2.73
CA HIS A 157 1.78 -6.38 3.90
C HIS A 157 3.23 -6.78 3.60
N LEU A 158 4.16 -6.33 4.43
CA LEU A 158 5.57 -6.72 4.38
C LEU A 158 6.17 -6.84 5.79
N PRO A 159 6.62 -8.03 6.22
CA PRO A 159 7.30 -8.17 7.50
C PRO A 159 8.54 -7.26 7.60
N PRO A 160 8.75 -6.53 8.71
CA PRO A 160 9.84 -5.57 8.83
C PRO A 160 11.23 -6.17 8.55
N ARG A 161 11.44 -7.42 8.94
CA ARG A 161 12.71 -8.15 8.70
C ARG A 161 13.07 -8.34 7.22
N LEU A 162 12.11 -8.19 6.30
CA LEU A 162 12.30 -8.40 4.86
C LEU A 162 12.41 -7.10 4.06
N VAL A 163 12.30 -5.92 4.69
CA VAL A 163 12.19 -4.64 3.97
C VAL A 163 13.36 -4.36 3.04
N ARG A 164 14.58 -4.58 3.53
CA ARG A 164 15.82 -4.29 2.80
C ARG A 164 15.89 -5.16 1.55
N ASP A 165 15.75 -6.48 1.73
CA ASP A 165 15.85 -7.43 0.62
C ASP A 165 14.72 -7.26 -0.39
N PHE A 166 13.49 -7.00 0.07
CA PHE A 166 12.36 -6.73 -0.82
C PHE A 166 12.64 -5.48 -1.66
N SER A 167 13.12 -4.40 -1.05
CA SER A 167 13.42 -3.14 -1.75
C SER A 167 14.54 -3.31 -2.79
N TYR A 168 15.55 -4.10 -2.47
CA TYR A 168 16.61 -4.46 -3.42
C TYR A 168 16.06 -5.17 -4.68
N ARG A 169 15.02 -6.00 -4.52
CA ARG A 169 14.43 -6.75 -5.64
C ARG A 169 13.51 -5.93 -6.53
N GLN A 170 12.93 -4.84 -6.04
CA GLN A 170 11.98 -4.01 -6.79
C GLN A 170 12.56 -3.53 -8.13
N ARG A 171 13.84 -3.13 -8.15
CA ARG A 171 14.51 -2.71 -9.39
C ARG A 171 14.52 -3.79 -10.47
N GLY A 172 14.85 -5.03 -10.09
CA GLY A 172 14.85 -6.17 -11.01
C GLY A 172 13.44 -6.53 -11.48
N TRP A 173 12.45 -6.43 -10.59
CA TRP A 173 11.05 -6.68 -10.96
C TRP A 173 10.50 -5.64 -11.92
N LEU A 174 10.80 -4.36 -11.72
CA LEU A 174 10.39 -3.28 -12.65
C LEU A 174 10.94 -3.53 -14.05
N LYS A 175 12.24 -3.83 -14.17
CA LYS A 175 12.86 -4.20 -15.46
C LYS A 175 12.16 -5.39 -16.11
N ALA A 176 11.86 -6.43 -15.33
CA ALA A 176 11.15 -7.61 -15.81
C ALA A 176 9.67 -7.37 -16.16
N CYS A 177 9.12 -6.19 -15.83
CA CYS A 177 7.79 -5.73 -16.23
C CYS A 177 7.85 -4.75 -17.42
N GLY A 178 9.01 -4.60 -18.07
CA GLY A 178 9.20 -3.68 -19.20
C GLY A 178 9.52 -2.24 -18.80
N ALA A 179 9.63 -1.94 -17.50
CA ALA A 179 9.93 -0.59 -17.04
C ALA A 179 11.43 -0.33 -16.95
N THR A 180 11.88 0.81 -17.47
CA THR A 180 13.21 1.36 -17.25
C THR A 180 13.28 1.99 -15.87
N PHE A 181 14.18 1.48 -15.03
CA PHE A 181 14.38 2.04 -13.69
C PHE A 181 15.10 3.38 -13.75
N ARG A 182 14.43 4.46 -13.32
CA ARG A 182 14.99 5.78 -13.06
C ARG A 182 14.44 6.37 -11.77
N LYS A 183 15.12 7.40 -11.24
CA LYS A 183 14.65 8.11 -10.04
C LYS A 183 13.22 8.61 -10.30
N GLY A 184 12.32 8.36 -9.35
CA GLY A 184 10.92 8.74 -9.43
C GLY A 184 9.97 7.73 -10.08
N VAL A 185 10.47 6.63 -10.67
CA VAL A 185 9.58 5.57 -11.19
C VAL A 185 8.87 4.82 -10.07
N ILE A 186 9.55 4.62 -8.94
CA ILE A 186 8.99 3.94 -7.79
C ILE A 186 9.25 4.75 -6.53
N PHE A 187 8.18 4.98 -5.78
CA PHE A 187 8.23 5.55 -4.45
C PHE A 187 7.68 4.54 -3.47
N SER A 188 8.38 4.28 -2.37
CA SER A 188 7.93 3.30 -1.40
C SER A 188 8.24 3.77 0.01
N ARG A 189 7.24 3.72 0.88
CA ARG A 189 7.31 4.19 2.26
C ARG A 189 6.52 3.30 3.21
N PRO A 190 6.86 3.26 4.50
CA PRO A 190 6.00 2.64 5.50
C PRO A 190 4.67 3.38 5.63
N VAL A 191 3.65 2.68 6.10
CA VAL A 191 2.43 3.27 6.66
C VAL A 191 2.71 3.59 8.13
N GLY A 192 2.67 4.87 8.48
CA GLY A 192 3.16 5.36 9.76
C GLY A 192 4.67 5.58 9.79
N THR A 193 5.24 5.62 10.99
CA THR A 193 6.65 5.98 11.18
C THR A 193 7.63 4.87 10.77
N SER A 194 7.20 3.61 10.74
CA SER A 194 8.00 2.46 10.30
C SER A 194 7.11 1.27 9.94
N LEU A 195 7.65 0.26 9.25
CA LEU A 195 6.89 -0.96 8.92
C LEU A 195 6.41 -1.71 10.17
N SER A 196 7.15 -1.60 11.27
CA SER A 196 6.78 -2.21 12.55
C SER A 196 5.62 -1.48 13.23
N HIS A 197 5.25 -0.27 12.79
CA HIS A 197 4.16 0.51 13.40
C HIS A 197 2.84 -0.26 13.37
N ALA A 198 2.54 -0.93 12.26
CA ALA A 198 1.36 -1.77 12.10
C ALA A 198 1.23 -2.86 13.17
N PHE A 199 2.34 -3.41 13.67
CA PHE A 199 2.34 -4.50 14.65
C PHE A 199 2.30 -4.00 16.09
N VAL A 200 2.83 -2.81 16.37
CA VAL A 200 2.81 -2.22 17.72
C VAL A 200 1.58 -1.36 17.98
N ARG A 201 0.81 -1.03 16.93
CA ARG A 201 -0.41 -0.20 16.92
C ARG A 201 -0.21 1.27 17.29
N ILE A 202 0.50 1.54 18.38
CA ILE A 202 0.81 2.88 18.85
C ILE A 202 2.33 3.06 18.87
N ARG A 203 2.84 4.13 18.26
CA ARG A 203 4.26 4.47 18.27
C ARG A 203 4.43 5.98 18.37
N TYR A 204 5.21 6.43 19.35
CA TYR A 204 5.42 7.85 19.64
C TYR A 204 4.09 8.62 19.82
N GLY A 205 3.11 8.00 20.50
CA GLY A 205 1.78 8.57 20.73
C GLY A 205 0.87 8.60 19.50
N GLN A 206 1.32 8.14 18.33
CA GLN A 206 0.51 8.10 17.11
C GLN A 206 -0.09 6.71 16.90
N ASN A 207 -1.34 6.66 16.44
CA ASN A 207 -2.04 5.42 16.12
C ASN A 207 -1.80 5.02 14.66
N TYR A 208 -1.45 3.76 14.40
CA TYR A 208 -1.29 3.19 13.07
C TYR A 208 -2.54 3.37 12.20
N TYR A 209 -3.74 3.24 12.77
CA TYR A 209 -4.98 3.35 12.00
C TYR A 209 -5.20 4.76 11.44
N ASP A 210 -4.73 5.80 12.11
CA ASP A 210 -4.80 7.18 11.59
C ASP A 210 -3.95 7.30 10.32
N HIS A 211 -2.74 6.74 10.35
CA HIS A 211 -1.84 6.71 9.20
C HIS A 211 -2.39 5.84 8.06
N LEU A 212 -2.96 4.68 8.40
CA LEU A 212 -3.61 3.82 7.42
C LEU A 212 -4.78 4.55 6.74
N THR A 213 -5.61 5.24 7.52
CA THR A 213 -6.75 6.02 7.03
C THR A 213 -6.28 7.12 6.08
N GLN A 214 -5.24 7.89 6.44
CA GLN A 214 -4.67 8.92 5.57
C GLN A 214 -4.11 8.37 4.24
N VAL A 215 -3.55 7.15 4.26
CA VAL A 215 -3.04 6.47 3.07
C VAL A 215 -4.20 5.95 2.22
N VAL A 216 -5.24 5.35 2.82
CA VAL A 216 -6.42 4.88 2.08
C VAL A 216 -7.19 6.06 1.47
N ASP A 217 -7.39 7.16 2.21
CA ASP A 217 -7.96 8.40 1.68
C ASP A 217 -7.13 8.94 0.50
N TYR A 218 -5.80 8.86 0.58
CA TYR A 218 -4.93 9.18 -0.55
C TYR A 218 -5.11 8.24 -1.75
N MET A 219 -5.23 6.92 -1.52
CA MET A 219 -5.47 5.94 -2.59
C MET A 219 -6.83 6.10 -3.26
N LEU A 220 -7.80 6.67 -2.55
CA LEU A 220 -9.16 6.87 -3.04
C LEU A 220 -9.42 8.31 -3.51
N LYS A 221 -8.36 9.11 -3.73
CA LYS A 221 -8.51 10.51 -4.16
C LYS A 221 -9.20 10.67 -5.51
N GLY A 222 -9.16 9.63 -6.35
CA GLY A 222 -9.87 9.51 -7.63
C GLY A 222 -11.31 8.96 -7.55
N ALA A 223 -11.90 8.88 -6.36
CA ALA A 223 -13.31 8.52 -6.22
C ALA A 223 -14.24 9.64 -6.72
N ASP A 224 -15.42 9.25 -7.23
CA ASP A 224 -16.43 10.23 -7.65
C ASP A 224 -16.98 11.05 -6.47
N GLN A 225 -17.57 12.20 -6.75
CA GLN A 225 -18.04 13.15 -5.73
C GLN A 225 -19.04 12.54 -4.75
N VAL A 226 -19.96 11.69 -5.22
CA VAL A 226 -20.98 11.03 -4.38
C VAL A 226 -20.31 10.04 -3.44
N THR A 227 -19.44 9.18 -3.98
CA THR A 227 -18.67 8.22 -3.19
C THR A 227 -17.83 8.90 -2.10
N ARG A 228 -17.17 10.00 -2.44
CA ARG A 228 -16.36 10.76 -1.48
C ARG A 228 -17.19 11.35 -0.35
N ALA A 229 -18.34 11.95 -0.69
CA ALA A 229 -19.24 12.53 0.29
C ALA A 229 -19.78 11.45 1.25
N HIS A 230 -20.19 10.30 0.72
CA HIS A 230 -20.68 9.17 1.53
C HIS A 230 -19.61 8.58 2.46
N LEU A 231 -18.36 8.50 2.01
CA LEU A 231 -17.27 7.88 2.76
C LEU A 231 -16.44 8.89 3.58
N GLY A 232 -16.77 10.18 3.56
CA GLY A 232 -16.00 11.22 4.24
C GLY A 232 -14.56 11.39 3.71
N LEU A 233 -14.33 11.13 2.42
CA LEU A 233 -13.00 11.23 1.81
C LEU A 233 -12.60 12.70 1.59
N SER A 234 -11.42 13.07 2.05
CA SER A 234 -10.98 14.48 2.10
C SER A 234 -10.26 14.91 0.82
N LYS A 235 -9.56 14.01 0.12
CA LYS A 235 -8.61 14.39 -0.95
C LYS A 235 -9.19 14.29 -2.34
N ALA A 236 -9.53 15.39 -3.02
CA ALA A 236 -10.06 15.34 -4.39
C ALA A 236 -8.96 15.46 -5.44
N THR A 237 -9.02 14.65 -6.48
CA THR A 237 -8.19 14.83 -7.67
C THR A 237 -8.95 14.38 -8.91
N GLN A 238 -8.87 15.17 -9.96
CA GLN A 238 -9.40 14.79 -11.26
C GLN A 238 -8.56 13.63 -11.80
N THR A 239 -9.22 12.49 -12.08
CA THR A 239 -8.57 11.32 -12.65
C THR A 239 -8.89 11.16 -14.13
N GLY A 240 -7.91 10.70 -14.90
CA GLY A 240 -8.08 10.32 -16.29
C GLY A 240 -8.93 9.06 -16.47
N SER A 241 -9.39 8.85 -17.71
CA SER A 241 -10.11 7.65 -18.12
C SER A 241 -9.13 6.48 -18.26
N LEU A 242 -9.40 5.39 -17.54
CA LEU A 242 -8.57 4.18 -17.57
C LEU A 242 -9.27 3.06 -18.29
N GLN A 243 -8.49 2.31 -19.08
CA GLN A 243 -8.91 1.03 -19.65
C GLN A 243 -8.56 -0.13 -18.70
N GLY A 244 -9.50 -1.05 -18.50
CA GLY A 244 -9.35 -2.23 -17.66
C GLY A 244 -9.77 -2.01 -16.20
N LYS A 245 -9.15 -2.78 -15.29
CA LYS A 245 -9.43 -2.71 -13.86
C LYS A 245 -8.75 -1.50 -13.24
N ARG A 246 -9.52 -0.69 -12.51
CA ARG A 246 -9.03 0.45 -11.73
C ARG A 246 -8.57 0.07 -10.33
N THR A 247 -9.22 -0.90 -9.68
CA THR A 247 -8.90 -1.33 -8.31
C THR A 247 -8.89 -2.85 -8.20
N ALA A 248 -8.02 -3.42 -7.37
CA ALA A 248 -8.15 -4.82 -6.96
C ALA A 248 -7.49 -5.12 -5.61
N THR A 249 -7.67 -6.36 -5.15
CA THR A 249 -7.17 -6.89 -3.88
C THR A 249 -6.51 -8.25 -4.12
N SER A 250 -5.65 -8.70 -3.21
CA SER A 250 -5.23 -10.10 -3.15
C SER A 250 -6.41 -11.00 -2.78
N GLN A 251 -6.29 -12.29 -3.13
CA GLN A 251 -7.37 -13.27 -2.95
C GLN A 251 -7.76 -13.43 -1.47
N ASN A 252 -6.78 -13.49 -0.58
CA ASN A 252 -6.96 -13.70 0.86
C ASN A 252 -7.63 -12.53 1.61
N ILE A 253 -7.77 -11.35 1.00
CA ILE A 253 -8.46 -10.21 1.62
C ILE A 253 -9.60 -9.66 0.74
N GLY A 254 -9.87 -10.30 -0.40
CA GLY A 254 -10.93 -9.88 -1.31
C GLY A 254 -12.32 -10.25 -0.81
N ARG A 255 -13.36 -9.74 -1.49
CA ARG A 255 -14.78 -9.98 -1.12
C ARG A 255 -15.11 -11.44 -0.83
N ALA A 256 -14.64 -12.35 -1.67
CA ALA A 256 -14.90 -13.79 -1.51
C ALA A 256 -14.27 -14.35 -0.23
N ALA A 257 -13.04 -13.95 0.12
CA ALA A 257 -12.41 -14.34 1.37
C ALA A 257 -13.19 -13.77 2.57
N ARG A 258 -13.56 -12.49 2.53
CA ARG A 258 -14.33 -11.84 3.61
C ARG A 258 -15.69 -12.50 3.86
N ASN A 259 -16.41 -12.87 2.79
CA ASN A 259 -17.71 -13.53 2.90
C ASN A 259 -17.61 -14.98 3.42
N GLY A 260 -16.44 -15.62 3.29
CA GLY A 260 -16.23 -17.00 3.71
C GLY A 260 -15.79 -17.15 5.17
N VAL A 261 -15.36 -16.06 5.83
CA VAL A 261 -14.94 -16.11 7.23
C VAL A 261 -16.17 -16.16 8.11
N LYS A 262 -16.34 -17.28 8.84
CA LYS A 262 -17.32 -17.34 9.92
C LYS A 262 -16.85 -16.45 11.06
N GLU A 263 -17.77 -15.77 11.73
CA GLU A 263 -17.45 -14.84 12.82
C GLU A 263 -16.60 -15.49 13.93
N SER A 264 -16.72 -16.80 14.12
CA SER A 264 -15.90 -17.62 15.02
C SER A 264 -14.40 -17.67 14.68
N ASP A 265 -14.03 -17.43 13.42
CA ASP A 265 -12.67 -17.63 12.91
C ASP A 265 -11.85 -16.32 12.95
N LEU A 266 -12.51 -15.18 13.14
CA LEU A 266 -11.83 -13.91 13.42
C LEU A 266 -11.19 -14.02 14.80
N ARG A 267 -9.87 -13.83 14.88
CA ARG A 267 -9.12 -13.96 16.14
C ARG A 267 -9.71 -13.05 17.21
N CYS A 268 -10.47 -13.67 18.12
CA CYS A 268 -11.01 -13.08 19.33
C CYS A 268 -9.85 -12.52 20.16
N GLY A 269 -9.70 -11.19 20.22
CA GLY A 269 -8.66 -10.56 21.02
C GLY A 269 -8.46 -9.05 20.82
N THR A 270 -8.90 -8.50 19.70
CA THR A 270 -8.99 -7.04 19.53
C THR A 270 -10.36 -6.73 18.98
N SER A 271 -11.18 -6.03 19.76
CA SER A 271 -12.36 -5.33 19.24
C SER A 271 -11.93 -4.69 17.93
N MET A 272 -12.54 -5.09 16.82
CA MET A 272 -12.45 -4.28 15.60
C MET A 272 -12.72 -2.83 16.03
N PRO A 273 -11.94 -1.83 15.56
CA PRO A 273 -12.46 -0.48 15.64
C PRO A 273 -13.87 -0.55 15.08
N PRO A 274 -14.89 0.00 15.78
CA PRO A 274 -16.26 -0.09 15.32
C PRO A 274 -16.29 0.34 13.85
N PRO A 275 -17.17 -0.26 13.02
CA PRO A 275 -17.34 0.19 11.64
C PRO A 275 -17.38 1.71 11.66
N VAL A 276 -16.56 2.34 10.82
CA VAL A 276 -16.51 3.80 10.70
C VAL A 276 -17.96 4.27 10.70
N PRO A 277 -18.40 5.03 11.71
CA PRO A 277 -19.82 5.29 11.87
C PRO A 277 -20.34 5.88 10.57
N THR A 278 -21.45 5.31 10.08
CA THR A 278 -22.17 5.78 8.88
C THR A 278 -22.64 7.24 9.02
N GLU A 279 -22.48 7.84 10.20
CA GLU A 279 -22.51 9.27 10.43
C GLU A 279 -21.12 9.82 10.79
N PHE A 280 -20.27 10.01 9.79
CA PHE A 280 -19.25 11.04 9.86
C PHE A 280 -19.96 12.38 9.59
N GLN A 281 -20.72 12.86 10.58
CA GLN A 281 -21.36 14.17 10.48
C GLN A 281 -20.25 15.22 10.40
N CYS A 282 -20.12 15.80 9.22
CA CYS A 282 -19.30 16.96 8.95
C CYS A 282 -19.70 18.04 9.97
N ARG A 283 -18.89 18.24 11.01
CA ARG A 283 -19.01 19.42 11.85
C ARG A 283 -18.69 20.60 10.93
N SER A 284 -19.75 21.31 10.54
CA SER A 284 -19.64 22.65 9.98
C SER A 284 -18.73 23.46 10.88
N VAL A 285 -17.59 23.89 10.34
CA VAL A 285 -16.77 24.92 10.96
C VAL A 285 -17.53 26.23 10.77
N THR A 286 -18.48 26.50 11.65
CA THR A 286 -19.07 27.83 11.83
C THR A 286 -18.55 28.43 13.13
N SER A 287 -17.94 29.61 12.98
CA SER A 287 -17.50 30.56 13.99
C SER A 287 -16.25 30.24 14.81
N CYS A 288 -15.15 30.86 14.37
CA CYS A 288 -14.25 31.61 15.25
C CYS A 288 -13.75 32.82 14.43
N HIS A 289 -14.55 33.89 14.41
CA HIS A 289 -14.01 35.22 14.17
C HIS A 289 -13.18 35.60 15.39
N ALA A 290 -11.86 35.54 15.27
CA ALA A 290 -10.95 36.23 16.15
C ALA A 290 -10.06 37.11 15.26
N SER A 291 -10.30 38.42 15.39
CA SER A 291 -9.61 39.50 14.71
C SER A 291 -8.10 39.40 14.88
N PHE A 292 -7.38 39.24 13.76
CA PHE A 292 -5.94 39.48 13.71
C PHE A 292 -5.73 40.84 13.04
N ALA A 293 -5.34 41.83 13.84
CA ALA A 293 -4.85 43.11 13.35
C ALA A 293 -3.45 42.91 12.74
N PRO A 294 -3.12 43.55 11.59
CA PRO A 294 -1.79 43.47 11.02
C PRO A 294 -0.82 44.38 11.80
N PRO A 295 0.43 43.96 12.07
CA PRO A 295 1.45 44.85 12.59
C PRO A 295 1.92 45.82 11.50
N SER A 296 1.90 47.10 11.86
CA SER A 296 2.41 48.23 11.09
C SER A 296 3.88 48.02 10.69
N ARG A 297 4.16 48.05 9.38
CA ARG A 297 5.54 48.09 8.88
C ARG A 297 6.13 49.47 9.13
N VAL A 298 7.14 49.51 9.99
CA VAL A 298 8.07 50.63 10.13
C VAL A 298 8.98 50.66 8.89
N LEU A 299 8.90 51.76 8.15
CA LEU A 299 9.85 52.17 7.12
C LEU A 299 11.15 52.63 7.81
N THR A 300 12.24 51.88 7.63
CA THR A 300 13.59 52.39 7.94
C THR A 300 14.37 52.51 6.63
N ALA A 301 14.72 53.74 6.31
CA ALA A 301 15.56 54.15 5.20
C ALA A 301 16.99 53.60 5.35
N LEU A 302 17.54 53.05 4.27
CA LEU A 302 18.97 52.80 4.11
C LEU A 302 19.55 53.87 3.17
N HIS A 303 20.18 54.87 3.77
CA HIS A 303 21.18 55.70 3.12
C HIS A 303 22.46 54.89 2.91
N GLY A 304 23.06 55.05 1.74
CA GLY A 304 24.15 54.21 1.28
C GLY A 304 25.52 54.49 1.88
N ARG A 305 26.50 53.77 1.32
CA ARG A 305 27.90 54.18 1.24
C ARG A 305 28.55 53.43 0.08
N ALA A 306 29.03 54.22 -0.87
CA ALA A 306 30.01 53.82 -1.85
C ALA A 306 31.35 53.57 -1.15
N CYS A 307 32.08 52.55 -1.60
CA CYS A 307 33.53 52.48 -1.46
C CYS A 307 34.09 51.76 -2.68
N ALA A 308 34.64 52.54 -3.61
CA ALA A 308 35.58 52.07 -4.61
C ALA A 308 36.92 51.77 -3.93
N ARG A 309 37.66 50.75 -4.40
CA ARG A 309 39.13 50.78 -4.51
C ARG A 309 39.65 49.65 -5.39
N HIS A 310 40.68 50.04 -6.14
CA HIS A 310 41.45 49.35 -7.18
C HIS A 310 42.36 48.22 -6.68
N GLY A 311 42.89 47.47 -7.66
CA GLY A 311 44.15 46.70 -7.61
C GLY A 311 43.96 45.33 -8.27
N VAL A 312 44.17 45.14 -9.57
CA VAL A 312 45.47 44.94 -10.25
C VAL A 312 46.40 44.00 -9.47
N CYS A 313 46.54 42.76 -9.94
CA CYS A 313 47.83 42.06 -9.98
C CYS A 313 47.81 40.98 -11.07
N SER A 314 48.70 41.13 -12.03
CA SER A 314 49.07 40.13 -13.05
C SER A 314 50.24 39.27 -12.53
N ARG A 315 50.51 38.18 -13.28
CA ARG A 315 51.65 37.22 -13.22
C ARG A 315 51.34 35.98 -12.37
N ASP A 316 51.55 34.73 -12.81
CA ASP A 316 52.32 34.16 -13.93
C ASP A 316 51.52 33.13 -14.74
#